data_AF-A0A958LJN9-F1
#
_entry.id   AF-A0A958LJN9-F1
#
_cell.length_a   1.000
_cell.length_b   1.000
_cell.length_c   1.000
_cell.angle_alpha   90.00
_cell.angle_beta   90.00
_cell.angle_gamma   90.00
#
_symmetry.space_group_name_H-M   'P 1'
#
loop_
_entity.id
_entity.type
_entity.pdbx_description
1 polymer ?
#
loop_
_entity_poly.entity_id
_entity_poly.type
_entity_poly.pdbx_seq_one_letter_code
_entity_poly.pdbx_strand_id
1 'polypeptide(L)'
;MKTKGPLIARWILGLIFFVFGLNGFFNFIPMPETMPEKMATFMGGLMASQYFFPLLMGSEVVCGALLLIGAFVPLALIVLAPIIINIFLTHAFLDSSGLPMVIFIGLLEIYLAFFAQPYSAIVKQIFRCPMKEKISSKSANERT
;
A
#
# COMPACT_ATOMS: atom_id res chain seq x y z
N MET A 1 15.97 -4.41 22.42
CA MET A 1 14.84 -5.37 22.47
C MET A 1 14.30 -5.52 21.06
N LYS A 2 14.33 -6.71 20.44
CA LYS A 2 13.72 -6.92 19.12
C LYS A 2 12.21 -6.75 19.27
N THR A 3 11.67 -5.60 18.88
CA THR A 3 10.23 -5.35 18.91
C THR A 3 9.54 -6.30 17.94
N LYS A 4 8.82 -7.29 18.46
CA LYS A 4 8.08 -8.28 17.66
C LYS A 4 6.84 -7.69 16.99
N GLY A 5 6.34 -6.55 17.49
CA GLY A 5 5.14 -5.86 17.00
C GLY A 5 5.18 -5.52 15.50
N PRO A 6 6.19 -4.80 15.00
CA PRO A 6 6.31 -4.47 13.57
C PRO A 6 6.40 -5.70 12.66
N LEU A 7 6.96 -6.81 13.14
CA LEU A 7 7.03 -8.07 12.39
C LEU A 7 5.64 -8.69 12.26
N ILE A 8 4.88 -8.77 13.35
CA ILE A 8 3.50 -9.31 13.34
C ILE A 8 2.61 -8.45 12.43
N ALA A 9 2.68 -7.13 12.56
CA ALA A 9 1.91 -6.21 11.74
C ALA A 9 2.26 -6.36 10.24
N ARG A 10 3.54 -6.54 9.90
CA ARG A 10 3.99 -6.82 8.53
C ARG A 10 3.41 -8.12 7.98
N TRP A 11 3.44 -9.18 8.79
CA TRP A 11 2.89 -10.48 8.40
C TRP A 11 1.39 -10.40 8.18
N ILE A 12 0.65 -9.74 9.06
CA ILE A 12 -0.80 -9.53 8.91
C ILE A 12 -1.09 -8.76 7.62
N LEU A 13 -0.43 -7.62 7.41
CA LEU A 13 -0.61 -6.79 6.22
C LEU A 13 -0.27 -7.56 4.94
N GLY A 14 0.89 -8.22 4.92
CA GLY A 14 1.35 -9.00 3.76
C GLY A 14 0.44 -10.19 3.45
N LEU A 15 -0.06 -10.88 4.47
CA LEU A 15 -0.94 -12.04 4.28
C LEU A 15 -2.32 -11.61 3.76
N ILE A 16 -2.87 -10.49 4.27
CA ILE A 16 -4.10 -9.90 3.74
C ILE A 16 -3.90 -9.59 2.24
N PHE A 17 -2.94 -8.74 1.86
CA PHE A 17 -2.76 -8.37 0.45
C PHE A 17 -2.41 -9.55 -0.45
N PHE A 18 -1.63 -10.51 0.04
CA PHE A 18 -1.29 -11.69 -0.75
C PHE A 18 -2.52 -12.57 -1.01
N VAL A 19 -3.34 -12.84 0.01
CA VAL A 19 -4.54 -13.67 -0.13
C VAL A 19 -5.61 -12.97 -0.95
N PHE A 20 -5.86 -11.68 -0.70
CA PHE A 20 -6.83 -10.89 -1.48
C PHE A 20 -6.40 -10.69 -2.94
N GLY A 21 -5.11 -10.45 -3.18
CA GLY A 21 -4.57 -10.40 -4.54
C GLY A 21 -4.71 -11.75 -5.27
N LEU A 22 -4.41 -12.88 -4.60
CA LEU A 22 -4.63 -14.22 -5.17
C LEU A 22 -6.11 -14.48 -5.44
N ASN A 23 -6.97 -14.01 -4.53
CA ASN A 23 -8.41 -14.09 -4.69
C ASN A 23 -8.90 -13.36 -5.95
N GLY A 24 -8.29 -12.24 -6.33
CA GLY A 24 -8.62 -11.55 -7.59
C GLY A 24 -8.35 -12.37 -8.86
N PHE A 25 -7.39 -13.31 -8.81
CA PHE A 25 -7.09 -14.19 -9.95
C PHE A 25 -7.90 -15.50 -9.93
N PHE A 26 -8.06 -16.10 -8.75
CA PHE A 26 -8.66 -17.42 -8.61
C PHE A 26 -10.12 -17.41 -8.11
N ASN A 27 -10.63 -16.24 -7.68
CA ASN A 27 -12.00 -16.03 -7.21
C ASN A 27 -12.46 -17.03 -6.14
N PHE A 28 -11.65 -17.24 -5.10
CA PHE A 28 -11.92 -18.16 -3.99
C PHE A 28 -13.02 -17.66 -3.03
N ILE A 29 -13.17 -16.34 -2.91
CA ILE A 29 -14.14 -15.66 -2.06
C ILE A 29 -15.26 -15.16 -2.98
N PRO A 30 -16.48 -15.71 -2.87
CA PRO A 30 -17.60 -15.29 -3.68
C PRO A 30 -17.89 -13.82 -3.40
N MET A 31 -18.04 -13.06 -4.47
CA MET A 31 -18.40 -11.66 -4.41
C MET A 31 -19.87 -11.55 -3.98
N PRO A 32 -20.24 -10.60 -3.09
CA PRO A 32 -21.62 -10.43 -2.67
C PRO A 32 -22.53 -10.17 -3.87
N GLU A 33 -23.65 -10.90 -3.96
CA GLU A 33 -24.60 -10.78 -5.08
C GLU A 33 -25.30 -9.41 -5.12
N THR A 34 -25.33 -8.70 -3.99
CA THR A 34 -25.95 -7.39 -3.87
C THR A 34 -24.90 -6.30 -3.77
N MET A 35 -24.62 -5.63 -4.90
CA MET A 35 -23.83 -4.40 -4.92
C MET A 35 -24.73 -3.17 -5.08
N PRO A 36 -24.41 -2.06 -4.41
CA PRO A 36 -25.02 -0.77 -4.72
C PRO A 36 -24.83 -0.42 -6.21
N GLU A 37 -25.85 0.19 -6.83
CA GLU A 37 -25.85 0.52 -8.26
C GLU A 37 -24.63 1.36 -8.70
N LYS A 38 -24.18 2.28 -7.84
CA LYS A 38 -22.97 3.09 -8.04
C LYS A 38 -21.70 2.23 -8.08
N MET A 39 -21.60 1.24 -7.20
CA MET A 39 -20.48 0.29 -7.15
C MET A 39 -20.48 -0.61 -8.37
N ALA A 40 -21.65 -1.12 -8.78
CA ALA A 40 -21.79 -1.95 -9.96
C ALA A 40 -21.37 -1.19 -11.24
N THR A 41 -21.77 0.08 -11.38
CA THR A 41 -21.39 0.92 -12.53
C THR A 41 -19.88 1.16 -12.59
N PHE A 42 -19.27 1.47 -11.44
CA PHE A 42 -17.82 1.67 -11.35
C PHE A 42 -17.04 0.39 -11.67
N MET A 43 -17.44 -0.73 -11.07
CA MET A 43 -16.83 -2.04 -11.35
C MET A 43 -16.98 -2.43 -12.81
N GLY A 44 -18.15 -2.21 -13.42
CA GLY A 44 -18.37 -2.44 -14.85
C GLY A 44 -17.40 -1.66 -15.74
N GLY A 45 -17.15 -0.38 -15.41
CA GLY A 45 -16.17 0.45 -16.13
C GLY A 45 -14.72 -0.01 -15.95
N LEU A 46 -14.34 -0.43 -14.73
CA LEU A 46 -13.02 -1.00 -14.48
C LEU A 46 -12.82 -2.34 -15.19
N MET A 47 -13.85 -3.19 -15.24
CA MET A 47 -13.81 -4.45 -15.98
C MET A 47 -13.70 -4.19 -17.48
N ALA A 48 -14.42 -3.21 -18.03
CA ALA A 48 -14.32 -2.83 -19.44
C ALA A 48 -12.89 -2.42 -19.85
N SER A 49 -12.08 -1.94 -18.91
CA SER A 49 -10.70 -1.52 -19.17
C SER A 49 -9.74 -2.69 -19.38
N GLN A 50 -10.09 -3.91 -18.92
CA GLN A 50 -9.33 -5.18 -19.06
C GLN A 50 -7.92 -5.23 -18.44
N TYR A 51 -7.16 -4.12 -18.41
CA TYR A 51 -5.81 -4.06 -17.86
C TYR A 51 -5.79 -3.75 -16.36
N PHE A 52 -6.82 -3.06 -15.84
CA PHE A 52 -6.82 -2.51 -14.49
C PHE A 52 -6.81 -3.60 -13.41
N PHE A 53 -7.72 -4.57 -13.49
CA PHE A 53 -7.81 -5.66 -12.51
C PHE A 53 -6.56 -6.55 -12.47
N PRO A 54 -6.00 -7.01 -13.61
CA PRO A 54 -4.74 -7.76 -13.59
C PRO A 54 -3.57 -6.96 -13.01
N LEU A 55 -3.51 -5.65 -13.30
CA LEU A 55 -2.46 -4.78 -12.76
C LEU A 55 -2.62 -4.57 -11.26
N LEU A 56 -3.84 -4.29 -10.80
CA LEU A 56 -4.18 -4.09 -9.39
C LEU A 56 -3.88 -5.36 -8.57
N MET A 57 -4.48 -6.49 -8.94
CA MET A 57 -4.33 -7.76 -8.23
C MET A 57 -2.89 -8.28 -8.33
N GLY A 58 -2.24 -8.12 -9.48
CA GLY A 58 -0.83 -8.48 -9.65
C GLY A 58 0.08 -7.68 -8.73
N SER A 59 -0.15 -6.37 -8.62
CA SER A 59 0.61 -5.50 -7.72
C SER A 59 0.40 -5.88 -6.26
N GLU A 60 -0.84 -6.19 -5.84
CA GLU A 60 -1.14 -6.65 -4.48
C GLU A 60 -0.46 -7.98 -4.14
N VAL A 61 -0.49 -8.96 -5.05
CA VAL A 61 0.20 -10.25 -4.85
C VAL A 61 1.71 -10.05 -4.72
N VAL A 62 2.31 -9.26 -5.60
CA VAL A 62 3.76 -9.00 -5.58
C VAL A 62 4.16 -8.26 -4.31
N CYS A 63 3.45 -7.19 -3.95
CA CYS A 63 3.72 -6.43 -2.72
C CYS A 63 3.44 -7.26 -1.46
N GLY A 64 2.37 -8.05 -1.42
CA GLY A 64 2.06 -8.97 -0.33
C GLY A 64 3.15 -10.02 -0.14
N ALA A 65 3.62 -10.64 -1.23
CA ALA A 65 4.74 -11.59 -1.20
C ALA A 65 6.04 -10.94 -0.70
N LEU A 66 6.36 -9.73 -1.17
CA LEU A 66 7.52 -8.96 -0.70
C LEU A 66 7.44 -8.67 0.80
N LEU A 67 6.26 -8.29 1.31
CA LEU A 67 6.02 -8.09 2.74
C LEU A 67 6.18 -9.39 3.55
N LEU A 68 5.73 -10.54 3.04
CA LEU A 68 5.88 -11.83 3.72
C LEU A 68 7.35 -12.25 3.80
N ILE A 69 8.05 -12.26 2.66
CA ILE A 69 9.47 -12.59 2.56
C ILE A 69 10.33 -11.60 3.36
N GLY A 70 9.88 -10.35 3.47
CA GLY A 70 10.61 -9.29 4.13
C GLY A 70 11.68 -8.63 3.28
N ALA A 71 11.59 -8.82 1.97
CA ALA A 71 12.44 -8.16 1.00
C ALA A 71 11.73 -6.87 0.51
N PHE A 72 12.48 -5.78 0.34
CA PHE A 72 11.96 -4.51 -0.20
C PHE A 72 10.70 -3.97 0.50
N VAL A 73 10.58 -4.19 1.81
CA VAL A 73 9.40 -3.77 2.61
C VAL A 73 9.04 -2.28 2.43
N PRO A 74 10.00 -1.31 2.46
CA PRO A 74 9.66 0.10 2.24
C PRO A 74 9.11 0.38 0.84
N LEU A 75 9.59 -0.34 -0.18
CA LEU A 75 9.13 -0.18 -1.56
C LEU A 75 7.70 -0.73 -1.71
N ALA A 76 7.44 -1.90 -1.13
CA ALA A 76 6.11 -2.51 -1.14
C ALA A 76 5.07 -1.60 -0.46
N LEU A 77 5.42 -0.95 0.66
CA LEU A 77 4.53 0.01 1.33
C LEU A 77 4.23 1.22 0.45
N ILE A 78 5.23 1.79 -0.23
CA ILE A 78 5.04 2.96 -1.12
C ILE A 78 4.12 2.61 -2.30
N VAL A 79 4.24 1.40 -2.85
CA VAL A 79 3.37 0.94 -3.94
C VAL A 79 1.95 0.63 -3.44
N LEU A 80 1.82 0.10 -2.22
CA LEU A 80 0.52 -0.18 -1.60
C LEU A 80 -0.22 1.10 -1.19
N ALA A 81 0.47 2.19 -0.84
CA ALA A 81 -0.15 3.45 -0.43
C ALA A 81 -1.23 3.98 -1.42
N PRO A 82 -0.93 4.20 -2.71
CA PRO A 82 -1.95 4.66 -3.67
C PRO A 82 -3.06 3.63 -3.91
N ILE A 83 -2.76 2.33 -3.77
CA ILE A 83 -3.76 1.26 -3.88
C ILE A 83 -4.75 1.34 -2.72
N ILE A 84 -4.25 1.45 -1.49
CA ILE A 84 -5.07 1.57 -0.28
C ILE A 84 -5.91 2.84 -0.33
N ILE A 85 -5.37 3.95 -0.81
CA ILE A 85 -6.13 5.19 -1.01
C ILE A 85 -7.27 4.97 -2.01
N ASN A 86 -7.02 4.29 -3.13
CA ASN A 86 -8.06 3.99 -4.12
C ASN A 86 -9.19 3.12 -3.53
N ILE A 87 -8.83 2.07 -2.79
CA ILE A 87 -9.78 1.20 -2.09
C ILE A 87 -10.59 2.01 -1.06
N PHE A 88 -9.92 2.87 -0.29
CA PHE A 88 -10.57 3.72 0.71
C PHE A 88 -11.56 4.69 0.08
N LEU A 89 -11.19 5.39 -1.01
CA LEU A 89 -12.10 6.27 -1.73
C LEU A 89 -13.30 5.50 -2.29
N THR A 90 -13.07 4.31 -2.86
CA THR A 90 -14.15 3.47 -3.40
C THR A 90 -15.15 3.12 -2.30
N HIS A 91 -14.69 2.67 -1.13
CA HIS A 91 -15.57 2.35 -0.02
C HIS A 91 -16.18 3.58 0.68
N ALA A 92 -15.48 4.71 0.70
CA ALA A 92 -16.01 5.94 1.29
C ALA A 92 -17.17 6.54 0.46
N PHE A 93 -17.12 6.42 -0.87
CA PHE A 93 -18.07 7.06 -1.76
C PHE A 93 -19.10 6.11 -2.41
N LEU A 94 -18.77 4.84 -2.64
CA LEU A 94 -19.60 3.90 -3.40
C LEU A 94 -20.20 2.78 -2.51
N ASP A 95 -19.45 2.23 -1.56
CA ASP A 95 -19.94 1.18 -0.66
C ASP A 95 -19.25 1.19 0.72
N SER A 96 -19.99 1.64 1.73
CA SER A 96 -19.51 1.77 3.11
C SER A 96 -19.35 0.44 3.86
N SER A 97 -19.81 -0.68 3.30
CA SER A 97 -19.74 -1.99 3.96
C SER A 97 -18.30 -2.42 4.29
N GLY A 98 -17.35 -2.09 3.42
CA GLY A 98 -15.92 -2.41 3.57
C GLY A 98 -15.09 -1.38 4.35
N LEU A 99 -15.65 -0.21 4.71
CA LEU A 99 -14.91 0.86 5.37
C LEU A 99 -14.13 0.44 6.62
N PRO A 100 -14.70 -0.35 7.56
CA PRO A 100 -13.98 -0.74 8.77
C PRO A 100 -12.70 -1.51 8.49
N MET A 101 -12.74 -2.41 7.50
CA MET A 101 -11.59 -3.22 7.10
C MET A 101 -10.51 -2.36 6.46
N VAL A 102 -10.89 -1.45 5.56
CA VAL A 102 -9.94 -0.59 4.85
C VAL A 102 -9.28 0.42 5.79
N ILE A 103 -10.03 0.99 6.74
CA ILE A 103 -9.48 1.87 7.77
C ILE A 103 -8.44 1.12 8.60
N PHE A 104 -8.75 -0.12 9.01
CA PHE A 104 -7.82 -0.95 9.76
C PHE A 104 -6.52 -1.21 8.97
N ILE A 105 -6.62 -1.57 7.70
CA ILE A 105 -5.46 -1.80 6.81
C ILE A 105 -4.64 -0.52 6.62
N GLY A 106 -5.29 0.62 6.37
CA GLY A 106 -4.61 1.91 6.20
C GLY A 106 -3.90 2.38 7.46
N LEU A 107 -4.49 2.19 8.64
CA LEU A 107 -3.81 2.47 9.91
C LEU A 107 -2.60 1.56 10.12
N LEU A 108 -2.71 0.29 9.74
CA LEU A 108 -1.60 -0.67 9.83
C LEU A 108 -0.46 -0.31 8.88
N GLU A 109 -0.78 0.13 7.67
CA GLU A 109 0.19 0.63 6.68
C GLU A 109 0.91 1.89 7.20
N ILE A 110 0.16 2.89 7.70
CA ILE A 110 0.74 4.13 8.26
C ILE A 110 1.63 3.80 9.46
N TYR A 111 1.21 2.89 10.34
CA TYR A 111 2.01 2.43 11.47
C TYR A 111 3.33 1.79 11.00
N LEU A 112 3.29 0.93 9.99
CA LEU A 112 4.50 0.33 9.41
C LEU A 112 5.39 1.36 8.70
N ALA A 113 4.82 2.28 7.96
CA ALA A 113 5.57 3.26 7.16
C ALA A 113 6.23 4.35 8.02
N PHE A 114 5.54 4.85 9.05
CA PHE A 114 6.00 6.01 9.83
C PHE A 114 6.52 5.68 11.23
N PHE A 115 5.94 4.69 11.92
CA PHE A 115 6.27 4.39 13.32
C PHE A 115 7.26 3.23 13.47
N ALA A 116 7.28 2.27 12.55
CA ALA A 116 8.28 1.21 12.59
C ALA A 116 9.67 1.76 12.25
N GLN A 117 10.50 1.91 13.29
CA GLN A 117 11.92 2.33 13.23
C GLN A 117 12.75 1.69 12.10
N PRO A 118 12.63 0.39 11.75
CA PRO A 118 13.44 -0.18 10.67
C PRO A 118 13.05 0.29 9.25
N TYR A 119 11.84 0.80 9.05
CA TYR A 119 11.34 1.18 7.71
C TYR A 119 11.17 2.69 7.55
N SER A 120 10.81 3.39 8.62
CA SER A 120 10.51 4.83 8.58
C SER A 120 11.71 5.70 8.23
N ALA A 121 12.94 5.26 8.52
CA ALA A 121 14.15 5.98 8.14
C ALA A 121 14.31 6.06 6.60
N ILE A 122 14.04 4.96 5.89
CA ILE A 122 14.16 4.87 4.43
C ILE A 122 13.05 5.66 3.75
N VAL A 123 11.80 5.51 4.23
CA VAL A 123 10.66 6.28 3.70
C VAL A 123 10.90 7.78 3.88
N LYS A 124 11.38 8.22 5.05
CA LYS A 124 11.71 9.64 5.30
C LYS A 124 12.92 10.13 4.49
N GLN A 125 13.84 9.25 4.11
CA GLN A 125 14.98 9.61 3.26
C GLN A 125 14.54 9.93 1.82
N ILE A 126 13.52 9.24 1.29
CA ILE A 126 12.96 9.56 -0.03
C ILE A 126 12.39 10.98 -0.07
N PHE A 127 11.77 11.44 1.03
CA PHE A 127 11.25 12.81 1.15
C PHE A 127 12.31 13.84 1.58
N ARG A 128 13.55 13.43 1.88
CA ARG A 128 14.64 14.37 2.17
C ARG A 128 15.36 14.71 0.86
N CYS A 129 15.20 15.95 0.42
CA CYS A 129 15.97 16.52 -0.68
C CYS A 129 17.48 16.55 -0.33
N PRO A 130 18.38 15.92 -1.11
CA PRO A 130 19.82 15.87 -0.83
C PRO A 130 20.58 17.19 -1.10
N MET A 131 19.90 18.31 -1.35
CA MET A 131 20.55 19.57 -1.76
C MET A 131 21.25 20.34 -0.63
N LYS A 132 21.09 19.97 0.65
CA LYS A 132 21.63 20.80 1.74
C LYS A 132 23.16 20.71 1.89
N GLU A 133 23.79 19.61 1.50
CA GLU A 133 25.25 19.46 1.61
C GLU A 133 26.01 20.15 0.48
N LYS A 134 25.53 20.08 -0.77
CA LYS A 134 26.23 20.66 -1.93
C LYS A 134 26.25 22.20 -1.94
N ILE A 135 25.24 22.85 -1.38
CA ILE A 135 25.16 24.32 -1.35
C ILE A 135 26.14 24.90 -0.30
N SER A 136 26.34 24.18 0.82
CA SER A 136 27.26 24.64 1.88
C SER A 136 28.73 24.54 1.47
N SER A 137 29.12 23.50 0.71
CA SER A 137 30.52 23.35 0.28
C SER A 137 30.89 24.32 -0.86
N LYS A 138 29.94 24.64 -1.74
CA LYS A 138 30.20 25.55 -2.86
C LYS A 138 30.39 27.00 -2.41
N SER A 139 29.59 27.49 -1.45
CA SER A 139 29.73 28.86 -0.92
C SER A 139 30.98 29.09 -0.06
N ALA A 140 31.62 28.00 0.41
CA ALA A 140 32.88 28.04 1.15
C ALA A 140 34.09 28.09 0.19
N ASN A 141 33.99 27.45 -0.97
CA ASN A 141 35.06 27.40 -1.97
C ASN A 141 35.07 28.60 -2.94
N GLU A 142 33.97 29.34 -3.06
CA GLU A 142 33.89 30.59 -3.85
C GLU A 142 34.30 31.84 -3.03
N ARG A 143 34.69 31.67 -1.76
CA ARG A 143 35.17 32.73 -0.85
C ARG A 143 36.67 32.70 -0.54
N THR A 144 37.41 31.81 -1.21
CA THR A 144 38.88 31.68 -1.18
C THR A 144 39.43 31.91 -2.57
#